data_AF-A0A431VJZ6-F1
#
_entry.id   AF-A0A431VJZ6-F1
#
_cell.length_a   1.000
_cell.length_b   1.000
_cell.length_c   1.000
_cell.angle_alpha   90.00
_cell.angle_beta   90.00
_cell.angle_gamma   90.00
#
_symmetry.space_group_name_H-M   'P 1'
#
loop_
_entity.id
_entity.type
_entity.pdbx_description
1 polymer ?
#
loop_
_entity_poly.entity_id
_entity_poly.type
_entity_poly.pdbx_seq_one_letter_code
_entity_poly.pdbx_strand_id
1 'polypeptide(L)'
;MKANQRVVKSIPDRSGNNYTKTGSGGKARMQAAARYMDERENTQLYTLENGELRETDRHEATARIEDTETKYQQHMTFTTKLESADTLVNEREAAEYVARAVQERRPDADIYAVAVHSDGKGEEKGVHVHVTFGTSTTLRRDDLTHFREQAHQLEQKIERSNARELSEPERKWIQERLQERQQERQAERTPTSPMREKENTL
;
A
#
# COMPACT_ATOMS: atom_id res chain seq x y z
N MET A 1 11.67 -3.32 -25.78
CA MET A 1 10.76 -3.88 -24.76
C MET A 1 11.58 -4.19 -23.52
N LYS A 2 11.52 -3.35 -22.47
CA LYS A 2 12.30 -3.57 -21.24
C LYS A 2 11.62 -4.65 -20.41
N ALA A 3 12.42 -5.62 -19.99
CA ALA A 3 12.00 -6.92 -19.48
C ALA A 3 10.98 -6.85 -18.32
N ASN A 4 9.95 -7.70 -18.45
CA ASN A 4 9.09 -8.16 -17.37
C ASN A 4 9.95 -8.76 -16.25
N GLN A 5 10.41 -7.97 -15.27
CA GLN A 5 11.03 -8.48 -14.04
C GLN A 5 10.09 -8.28 -12.86
N ARG A 6 10.03 -9.26 -11.93
CA ARG A 6 9.40 -9.07 -10.63
C ARG A 6 10.27 -8.07 -9.88
N VAL A 7 9.68 -7.02 -9.32
CA VAL A 7 10.50 -5.98 -8.69
C VAL A 7 9.99 -5.58 -7.33
N VAL A 8 10.85 -5.83 -6.34
CA VAL A 8 10.86 -5.06 -5.11
C VAL A 8 11.78 -3.87 -5.33
N LYS A 9 11.20 -2.68 -5.26
CA LYS A 9 11.89 -1.41 -5.46
C LYS A 9 11.74 -0.57 -4.20
N SER A 10 12.85 0.00 -3.74
CA SER A 10 12.77 1.22 -2.95
C SER A 10 12.34 2.36 -3.88
N ILE A 11 11.42 3.19 -3.44
CA ILE A 11 11.02 4.39 -4.18
C ILE A 11 12.04 5.47 -3.83
N PRO A 12 12.89 5.94 -4.76
CA PRO A 12 13.93 6.91 -4.44
C PRO A 12 13.35 8.26 -4.00
N ASP A 13 14.07 8.98 -3.15
CA ASP A 13 13.79 10.39 -2.88
C ASP A 13 14.12 11.28 -4.10
N ARG A 14 13.86 12.60 -3.99
CA ARG A 14 14.17 13.57 -5.05
C ARG A 14 15.67 13.64 -5.42
N SER A 15 16.54 13.13 -4.55
CA SER A 15 17.99 13.06 -4.74
C SER A 15 18.46 11.67 -5.22
N GLY A 16 17.55 10.73 -5.46
CA GLY A 16 17.87 9.38 -5.90
C GLY A 16 18.20 8.38 -4.79
N ASN A 17 18.07 8.76 -3.51
CA ASN A 17 18.37 7.87 -2.38
C ASN A 17 17.21 6.91 -2.12
N ASN A 18 17.54 5.62 -1.98
CA ASN A 18 16.57 4.56 -1.71
C ASN A 18 16.04 4.54 -0.26
N TYR A 19 16.68 5.29 0.63
CA TYR A 19 16.32 5.43 2.03
C TYR A 19 16.61 6.86 2.51
N THR A 20 16.02 7.25 3.63
CA THR A 20 16.26 8.55 4.26
C THR A 20 16.63 8.36 5.73
N LYS A 21 17.52 9.19 6.26
CA LYS A 21 17.75 9.26 7.71
C LYS A 21 16.52 9.87 8.39
N THR A 22 16.23 9.42 9.60
CA THR A 22 15.15 9.99 10.42
C THR A 22 15.56 11.37 10.90
N GLY A 23 14.92 12.37 10.32
CA GLY A 23 15.04 13.79 10.61
C GLY A 23 13.88 14.50 9.92
N SER A 24 13.77 15.82 10.03
CA SER A 24 12.63 16.57 9.47
C SER A 24 12.35 16.24 8.00
N GLY A 25 13.39 16.21 7.16
CA GLY A 25 13.25 15.85 5.74
C GLY A 25 12.87 14.38 5.48
N GLY A 26 13.37 13.45 6.29
CA GLY A 26 13.03 12.03 6.19
C GLY A 26 11.56 11.78 6.58
N LYS A 27 11.13 12.34 7.71
CA LYS A 27 9.76 12.26 8.19
C LYS A 27 8.77 12.85 7.18
N ALA A 28 9.04 14.04 6.66
CA ALA A 28 8.22 14.67 5.63
C ALA A 28 8.09 13.80 4.37
N ARG A 29 9.14 13.06 3.99
CA ARG A 29 9.09 12.12 2.87
C ARG A 29 8.19 10.92 3.17
N MET A 30 8.27 10.33 4.36
CA MET A 30 7.39 9.20 4.73
C MET A 30 5.93 9.64 4.87
N GLN A 31 5.68 10.84 5.40
CA GLN A 31 4.33 11.42 5.43
C GLN A 31 3.78 11.63 4.01
N ALA A 32 4.60 12.13 3.10
CA ALA A 32 4.22 12.25 1.69
C ALA A 32 3.98 10.89 1.02
N ALA A 33 4.74 9.86 1.40
CA ALA A 33 4.55 8.49 0.91
C ALA A 33 3.24 7.88 1.43
N ALA A 34 2.94 8.03 2.72
CA ALA A 34 1.67 7.59 3.32
C ALA A 34 0.48 8.31 2.66
N ARG A 35 0.59 9.62 2.45
CA ARG A 35 -0.43 10.40 1.72
C ARG A 35 -0.60 9.91 0.28
N TYR A 36 0.48 9.62 -0.43
CA TYR A 36 0.42 9.05 -1.78
C TYR A 36 -0.27 7.68 -1.79
N MET A 37 0.02 6.84 -0.80
CA MET A 37 -0.57 5.51 -0.65
C MET A 37 -2.08 5.58 -0.40
N ASP A 38 -2.53 6.61 0.31
CA ASP A 38 -3.94 6.88 0.58
C ASP A 38 -4.66 7.48 -0.64
N GLU A 39 -4.17 8.62 -1.14
CA GLU A 39 -4.90 9.49 -2.08
C GLU A 39 -4.90 8.99 -3.53
N ARG A 40 -3.92 8.20 -3.96
CA ARG A 40 -3.81 7.84 -5.39
C ARG A 40 -4.94 6.90 -5.85
N GLU A 41 -5.31 5.94 -5.02
CA GLU A 41 -6.29 4.90 -5.36
C GLU A 41 -7.47 4.85 -4.37
N ASN A 42 -7.50 5.75 -3.38
CA ASN A 42 -8.44 5.73 -2.24
C ASN A 42 -8.45 4.34 -1.56
N THR A 43 -7.25 3.87 -1.21
CA THR A 43 -7.03 2.51 -0.69
C THR A 43 -6.87 2.53 0.82
N GLN A 44 -7.43 1.52 1.48
CA GLN A 44 -7.28 1.32 2.91
C GLN A 44 -5.80 1.21 3.30
N LEU A 45 -5.38 2.01 4.27
CA LEU A 45 -4.07 1.84 4.89
C LEU A 45 -4.14 0.85 6.05
N TYR A 46 -3.05 0.11 6.22
CA TYR A 46 -2.86 -0.80 7.34
C TYR A 46 -1.54 -0.53 8.05
N THR A 47 -1.47 -0.83 9.34
CA THR A 47 -0.24 -0.87 10.13
C THR A 47 -0.13 -2.23 10.83
N LEU A 48 1.08 -2.61 11.21
CA LEU A 48 1.35 -3.85 11.94
C LEU A 48 1.87 -3.50 13.34
N GLU A 49 1.04 -3.76 14.35
CA GLU A 49 1.33 -3.43 15.75
C GLU A 49 1.18 -4.68 16.61
N ASN A 50 2.19 -4.97 17.43
CA ASN A 50 2.23 -6.17 18.29
C ASN A 50 1.97 -7.49 17.53
N GLY A 51 2.36 -7.53 16.24
CA GLY A 51 2.16 -8.70 15.39
C GLY A 51 0.74 -8.85 14.83
N GLU A 52 -0.13 -7.85 14.99
CA GLU A 52 -1.49 -7.82 14.46
C GLU A 52 -1.69 -6.68 13.46
N LEU A 53 -2.30 -6.99 12.31
CA LEU A 53 -2.61 -5.99 11.31
C LEU A 53 -3.85 -5.18 11.75
N ARG A 54 -3.70 -3.86 11.86
CA ARG A 54 -4.81 -2.94 12.09
C ARG A 54 -5.01 -2.02 10.90
N GLU A 55 -6.26 -1.60 10.71
CA GLU A 55 -6.56 -0.47 9.84
C GLU A 55 -6.00 0.81 10.48
N THR A 56 -5.54 1.72 9.63
CA THR A 56 -5.05 3.02 10.03
C THR A 56 -5.43 4.03 8.95
N ASP A 57 -5.15 5.31 9.20
CA ASP A 57 -5.31 6.37 8.20
C ASP A 57 -4.02 7.18 8.04
N ARG A 58 -4.03 8.12 7.10
CA ARG A 58 -2.87 8.97 6.82
C ARG A 58 -2.45 9.84 8.01
N HIS A 59 -3.38 10.22 8.89
CA HIS A 59 -3.13 11.08 10.04
C HIS A 59 -2.45 10.29 11.16
N GLU A 60 -2.94 9.09 11.45
CA GLU A 60 -2.32 8.15 12.40
C GLU A 60 -0.93 7.71 11.92
N ALA A 61 -0.78 7.35 10.65
CA ALA A 61 0.52 7.03 10.07
C ALA A 61 1.49 8.22 10.18
N THR A 62 1.00 9.45 9.94
CA THR A 62 1.79 10.68 10.09
C THR A 62 2.24 10.92 11.52
N ALA A 63 1.36 10.71 12.50
CA ALA A 63 1.71 10.81 13.92
C ALA A 63 2.78 9.79 14.31
N ARG A 64 2.64 8.53 13.89
CA ARG A 64 3.63 7.48 14.13
C ARG A 64 4.99 7.79 13.50
N ILE A 65 5.00 8.35 12.28
CA ILE A 65 6.23 8.83 11.62
C ILE A 65 6.86 9.99 12.38
N GLU A 66 6.07 10.86 13.03
CA GLU A 66 6.61 11.95 13.84
C GLU A 66 7.22 11.42 15.15
N ASP A 67 6.63 10.40 15.75
CA ASP A 67 7.08 9.86 17.04
C ASP A 67 8.16 8.78 16.90
N THR A 68 8.47 8.33 15.68
CA THR A 68 9.46 7.26 15.45
C THR A 68 10.87 7.61 15.95
N GLU A 69 11.48 6.69 16.69
CA GLU A 69 12.88 6.76 17.14
C GLU A 69 13.87 5.99 16.24
N THR A 70 13.36 5.26 15.24
CA THR A 70 14.20 4.56 14.26
C THR A 70 15.16 5.51 13.54
N LYS A 71 16.31 5.02 13.04
CA LYS A 71 17.36 5.87 12.45
C LYS A 71 17.21 6.09 10.95
N TYR A 72 16.59 5.15 10.25
CA TYR A 72 16.43 5.14 8.81
C TYR A 72 14.99 4.83 8.44
N GLN A 73 14.51 5.41 7.35
CA GLN A 73 13.14 5.24 6.87
C GLN A 73 13.15 4.80 5.41
N GLN A 74 12.25 3.87 5.08
CA GLN A 74 12.15 3.17 3.82
C GLN A 74 10.73 3.31 3.26
N HIS A 75 10.62 3.49 1.94
CA HIS A 75 9.38 3.31 1.20
C HIS A 75 9.65 2.29 0.11
N MET A 76 8.96 1.16 0.18
CA MET A 76 9.15 0.03 -0.72
C MET A 76 7.85 -0.36 -1.39
N THR A 77 7.97 -0.88 -2.61
CA THR A 77 6.85 -1.46 -3.36
C THR A 77 7.19 -2.89 -3.75
N PHE A 78 6.31 -3.82 -3.40
CA PHE A 78 6.32 -5.21 -3.81
C PHE A 78 5.40 -5.35 -5.01
N THR A 79 5.97 -5.49 -6.20
CA THR A 79 5.20 -5.65 -7.44
C THR A 79 5.09 -7.14 -7.77
N THR A 80 3.87 -7.67 -7.71
CA THR A 80 3.54 -9.02 -8.18
C THR A 80 3.29 -9.02 -9.69
N LYS A 81 3.32 -10.20 -10.32
CA LYS A 81 2.86 -10.39 -11.70
C LYS A 81 1.83 -11.50 -11.73
N LEU A 82 0.58 -11.12 -11.81
CA LEU A 82 -0.53 -12.06 -11.85
C LEU A 82 -0.88 -12.33 -13.32
N GLU A 83 -1.00 -13.60 -13.71
CA GLU A 83 -1.19 -13.99 -15.12
C GLU A 83 -2.62 -13.72 -15.61
N SER A 84 -3.63 -13.82 -14.73
CA SER A 84 -5.04 -13.67 -15.09
C SER A 84 -5.58 -12.27 -14.81
N ALA A 85 -6.35 -11.74 -15.77
CA ALA A 85 -7.03 -10.44 -15.66
C ALA A 85 -8.10 -10.41 -14.55
N ASP A 86 -8.62 -11.58 -14.15
CA ASP A 86 -9.68 -11.73 -13.16
C ASP A 86 -9.15 -12.12 -11.77
N THR A 87 -7.86 -11.85 -11.49
CA THR A 87 -7.28 -12.20 -10.18
C THR A 87 -7.90 -11.34 -9.08
N LEU A 88 -8.65 -11.96 -8.18
CA LEU A 88 -9.17 -11.32 -6.98
C LEU A 88 -8.09 -11.30 -5.90
N VAL A 89 -7.90 -10.13 -5.29
CA VAL A 89 -6.84 -9.90 -4.31
C VAL A 89 -7.48 -9.51 -3.00
N ASN A 90 -7.26 -10.32 -1.96
CA ASN A 90 -7.58 -9.90 -0.61
C ASN A 90 -6.52 -8.89 -0.14
N GLU A 91 -6.89 -7.60 -0.18
CA GLU A 91 -5.99 -6.49 0.18
C GLU A 91 -5.44 -6.63 1.60
N ARG A 92 -6.28 -7.07 2.56
CA ARG A 92 -5.89 -7.21 3.96
C ARG A 92 -4.85 -8.32 4.13
N GLU A 93 -5.07 -9.48 3.51
CA GLU A 93 -4.11 -10.59 3.55
C GLU A 93 -2.79 -10.22 2.86
N ALA A 94 -2.84 -9.53 1.72
CA ALA A 94 -1.64 -9.10 1.01
C ALA A 94 -0.84 -8.05 1.82
N ALA A 95 -1.53 -7.10 2.45
CA ALA A 95 -0.92 -6.12 3.34
C ALA A 95 -0.27 -6.81 4.56
N GLU A 96 -0.99 -7.73 5.21
CA GLU A 96 -0.48 -8.50 6.34
C GLU A 96 0.77 -9.30 5.95
N TYR A 97 0.71 -9.98 4.80
CA TYR A 97 1.81 -10.79 4.31
C TYR A 97 3.09 -9.96 4.14
N VAL A 98 3.00 -8.79 3.49
CA VAL A 98 4.14 -7.91 3.27
C VAL A 98 4.64 -7.30 4.58
N ALA A 99 3.74 -6.86 5.46
CA ALA A 99 4.12 -6.30 6.75
C ALA A 99 4.90 -7.31 7.60
N ARG A 100 4.39 -8.56 7.68
CA ARG A 100 5.06 -9.66 8.39
C ARG A 100 6.39 -10.03 7.75
N ALA A 101 6.45 -10.09 6.42
CA ALA A 101 7.70 -10.37 5.70
C ALA A 101 8.80 -9.33 6.00
N VAL A 102 8.42 -8.05 6.17
CA VAL A 102 9.34 -6.99 6.60
C VAL A 102 9.81 -7.23 8.04
N GLN A 103 8.90 -7.44 8.99
CA GLN A 103 9.27 -7.64 10.40
C GLN A 103 10.03 -8.95 10.66
N GLU A 104 9.74 -10.03 9.93
CA GLU A 104 10.48 -11.29 10.03
C GLU A 104 11.95 -11.08 9.66
N ARG A 105 12.21 -10.32 8.59
CA ARG A 105 13.57 -10.03 8.15
C ARG A 105 14.24 -8.95 8.99
N ARG A 106 13.46 -7.97 9.43
CA ARG A 106 13.89 -6.81 10.20
C ARG A 106 12.98 -6.68 11.43
N PRO A 107 13.28 -7.41 12.51
CA PRO A 107 12.50 -7.33 13.75
C PRO A 107 12.49 -5.93 14.38
N ASP A 108 13.48 -5.10 14.01
CA ASP A 108 13.57 -3.69 14.39
C ASP A 108 12.71 -2.75 13.52
N ALA A 109 11.92 -3.30 12.59
CA ALA A 109 11.12 -2.49 11.67
C ALA A 109 9.83 -2.00 12.32
N ASP A 110 9.66 -0.68 12.33
CA ASP A 110 8.42 -0.02 12.71
C ASP A 110 7.58 0.26 11.44
N ILE A 111 6.46 -0.45 11.29
CA ILE A 111 5.61 -0.36 10.09
C ILE A 111 4.66 0.82 10.23
N TYR A 112 4.92 1.89 9.48
CA TYR A 112 4.09 3.09 9.53
C TYR A 112 2.77 2.90 8.78
N ALA A 113 2.86 2.35 7.56
CA ALA A 113 1.70 2.14 6.70
C ALA A 113 2.00 1.09 5.63
N VAL A 114 0.96 0.36 5.22
CA VAL A 114 0.92 -0.59 4.12
C VAL A 114 -0.34 -0.33 3.32
N ALA A 115 -0.23 -0.35 1.99
CA ALA A 115 -1.36 -0.18 1.08
C ALA A 115 -1.23 -1.14 -0.09
N VAL A 116 -2.35 -1.63 -0.60
CA VAL A 116 -2.40 -2.51 -1.76
C VAL A 116 -3.03 -1.74 -2.90
N HIS A 117 -2.24 -1.46 -3.92
CA HIS A 117 -2.68 -0.81 -5.16
C HIS A 117 -2.81 -1.86 -6.25
N SER A 118 -3.83 -1.76 -7.09
CA SER A 118 -3.95 -2.56 -8.31
C SER A 118 -4.03 -1.60 -9.48
N ASP A 119 -3.04 -1.67 -10.37
CA ASP A 119 -2.96 -0.80 -11.54
C ASP A 119 -4.05 -1.23 -12.54
N GLY A 120 -5.28 -0.70 -12.45
CA GLY A 120 -6.38 -1.33 -13.19
C GLY A 120 -7.73 -0.63 -13.21
N LYS A 121 -7.79 0.65 -13.61
CA LYS A 121 -8.88 1.06 -14.51
C LYS A 121 -8.54 0.51 -15.91
N GLY A 122 -9.06 -0.67 -16.24
CA GLY A 122 -9.17 -1.12 -17.63
C GLY A 122 -8.19 -2.18 -18.09
N GLU A 123 -6.85 -2.02 -18.03
CA GLU A 123 -5.99 -2.87 -18.87
C GLU A 123 -4.58 -3.26 -18.34
N GLU A 124 -4.18 -2.93 -17.10
CA GLU A 124 -2.92 -3.45 -16.52
C GLU A 124 -3.15 -4.40 -15.33
N LYS A 125 -2.20 -5.31 -15.12
CA LYS A 125 -2.35 -6.60 -14.40
C LYS A 125 -1.34 -6.73 -13.26
N GLY A 126 -1.20 -5.70 -12.43
CA GLY A 126 -0.19 -5.62 -11.38
C GLY A 126 -0.76 -5.26 -10.02
N VAL A 127 -0.54 -6.11 -9.02
CA VAL A 127 -0.74 -5.72 -7.61
C VAL A 127 0.58 -5.19 -7.07
N HIS A 128 0.52 -3.97 -6.55
CA HIS A 128 1.60 -3.24 -5.91
C HIS A 128 1.29 -3.09 -4.43
N VAL A 129 2.01 -3.83 -3.59
CA VAL A 129 1.92 -3.63 -2.14
C VAL A 129 2.99 -2.63 -1.72
N HIS A 130 2.56 -1.44 -1.34
CA HIS A 130 3.40 -0.38 -0.81
C HIS A 130 3.56 -0.55 0.69
N VAL A 131 4.77 -0.35 1.21
CA VAL A 131 5.05 -0.32 2.64
C VAL A 131 6.02 0.80 2.97
N THR A 132 5.70 1.58 3.99
CA THR A 132 6.59 2.57 4.61
C THR A 132 6.94 2.13 6.01
N PHE A 133 8.22 2.13 6.35
CA PHE A 133 8.70 1.65 7.64
C PHE A 133 10.02 2.28 8.06
N GLY A 134 10.25 2.30 9.36
CA GLY A 134 11.49 2.74 10.00
C GLY A 134 12.36 1.57 10.43
N THR A 135 13.69 1.73 10.46
CA THR A 135 14.64 0.74 10.98
C THR A 135 15.82 1.39 11.70
N SER A 136 16.49 0.63 12.58
CA SER A 136 17.70 1.07 13.28
C SER A 136 18.94 1.12 12.39
N THR A 137 18.97 0.29 11.34
CA THR A 137 20.06 0.23 10.34
C THR A 137 19.52 0.21 8.92
N THR A 138 20.34 0.61 7.94
CA THR A 138 19.97 0.55 6.51
C THR A 138 19.70 -0.89 6.06
N LEU A 139 18.89 -1.05 5.00
CA LEU A 139 18.71 -2.36 4.37
C LEU A 139 20.00 -2.82 3.69
N ARG A 140 20.25 -4.12 3.76
CA ARG A 140 21.37 -4.80 3.08
C ARG A 140 20.88 -5.52 1.83
N ARG A 141 21.82 -5.98 1.01
CA ARG A 141 21.52 -6.74 -0.22
C ARG A 141 20.65 -7.98 0.08
N ASP A 142 20.94 -8.68 1.16
CA ASP A 142 20.21 -9.91 1.54
C ASP A 142 18.76 -9.61 1.98
N ASP A 143 18.51 -8.42 2.55
CA ASP A 143 17.14 -7.99 2.87
C ASP A 143 16.31 -7.85 1.58
N LEU A 144 16.90 -7.26 0.54
CA LEU A 144 16.26 -7.14 -0.77
C LEU A 144 16.06 -8.51 -1.46
N THR A 145 16.97 -9.46 -1.25
CA THR A 145 16.80 -10.83 -1.74
C THR A 145 15.60 -11.50 -1.07
N HIS A 146 15.53 -11.42 0.26
CA HIS A 146 14.38 -11.92 1.04
C HIS A 146 13.08 -11.28 0.55
N PHE A 147 13.02 -9.96 0.42
CA PHE A 147 11.79 -9.29 -0.01
C PHE A 147 11.34 -9.70 -1.42
N ARG A 148 12.29 -9.93 -2.35
CA ARG A 148 11.95 -10.44 -3.69
C ARG A 148 11.38 -11.84 -3.66
N GLU A 149 11.93 -12.71 -2.80
CA GLU A 149 11.38 -14.04 -2.57
C GLU A 149 9.97 -13.96 -2.00
N GLN A 150 9.75 -13.09 -1.01
CA GLN A 150 8.44 -12.86 -0.41
C GLN A 150 7.42 -12.31 -1.42
N ALA A 151 7.84 -11.40 -2.32
CA ALA A 151 6.97 -10.94 -3.42
C ALA A 151 6.53 -12.09 -4.34
N HIS A 152 7.42 -13.05 -4.63
CA HIS A 152 7.09 -14.23 -5.41
C HIS A 152 6.17 -15.20 -4.65
N GLN A 153 6.39 -15.38 -3.34
CA GLN A 153 5.51 -16.20 -2.52
C GLN A 153 4.10 -15.60 -2.39
N LEU A 154 3.99 -14.26 -2.29
CA LEU A 154 2.70 -13.57 -2.34
C LEU A 154 1.96 -13.82 -3.66
N GLU A 155 2.66 -13.71 -4.79
CA GLU A 155 2.12 -14.03 -6.12
C GLU A 155 1.56 -15.46 -6.16
N GLN A 156 2.35 -16.45 -5.74
CA GLN A 156 1.89 -17.85 -5.67
C GLN A 156 0.72 -18.06 -4.70
N LYS A 157 0.64 -17.28 -3.61
CA LYS A 157 -0.48 -17.36 -2.67
C LYS A 157 -1.75 -16.84 -3.32
N ILE A 158 -1.68 -15.67 -3.95
CA ILE A 158 -2.81 -15.06 -4.67
C ILE A 158 -3.30 -16.02 -5.77
N GLU A 159 -2.40 -16.54 -6.60
CA GLU A 159 -2.74 -17.49 -7.67
C GLU A 159 -3.40 -18.76 -7.12
N ARG A 160 -2.88 -19.34 -6.03
CA ARG A 160 -3.47 -20.53 -5.40
C ARG A 160 -4.84 -20.25 -4.81
N SER A 161 -5.05 -19.10 -4.19
CA SER A 161 -6.37 -18.72 -3.66
C SER A 161 -7.39 -18.53 -4.78
N ASN A 162 -6.98 -18.01 -5.94
CA ASN A 162 -7.84 -17.84 -7.11
C ASN A 162 -8.06 -19.14 -7.90
N ALA A 163 -7.10 -20.07 -7.87
CA ALA A 163 -7.24 -21.39 -8.49
C ALA A 163 -8.14 -22.34 -7.67
N ARG A 164 -8.29 -22.08 -6.37
CA ARG A 164 -9.35 -22.70 -5.57
C ARG A 164 -10.66 -22.02 -5.94
N GLU A 165 -11.73 -22.79 -6.14
CA GLU A 165 -13.06 -22.21 -6.25
C GLU A 165 -13.34 -21.42 -4.97
N LEU A 166 -13.19 -20.09 -5.03
CA LEU A 166 -13.56 -19.21 -3.92
C LEU A 166 -14.99 -19.56 -3.52
N SER A 167 -15.23 -19.74 -2.23
CA SER A 167 -16.58 -20.03 -1.74
C SER A 167 -17.51 -18.84 -2.05
N GLU A 168 -18.80 -19.08 -2.23
CA GLU A 168 -19.77 -17.99 -2.47
C GLU A 168 -19.67 -16.83 -1.45
N PRO A 169 -19.46 -17.07 -0.14
CA PRO A 169 -19.27 -15.99 0.83
C PRO A 169 -18.06 -15.10 0.52
N GLU A 170 -16.92 -15.69 0.13
CA GLU A 170 -15.70 -14.94 -0.19
C GLU A 170 -15.87 -14.13 -1.47
N ARG A 171 -16.50 -14.71 -2.50
CA ARG A 171 -16.83 -13.97 -3.73
C ARG A 171 -17.76 -12.81 -3.45
N LYS A 172 -18.80 -13.04 -2.64
CA LYS A 172 -19.80 -12.03 -2.29
C LYS A 172 -19.20 -10.88 -1.49
N TRP A 173 -18.38 -11.18 -0.47
CA TRP A 173 -17.68 -10.15 0.32
C TRP A 173 -16.78 -9.27 -0.54
N ILE A 174 -16.00 -9.87 -1.45
CA ILE A 174 -15.15 -9.12 -2.38
C ILE A 174 -15.99 -8.25 -3.33
N GLN A 175 -17.09 -8.80 -3.84
CA GLN A 175 -17.99 -8.09 -4.77
C GLN A 175 -18.72 -6.92 -4.10
N GLU A 176 -19.16 -7.08 -2.86
CA GLU A 176 -19.79 -6.04 -2.04
C GLU A 176 -18.80 -4.90 -1.76
N ARG A 177 -17.56 -5.19 -1.36
CA ARG A 177 -16.51 -4.18 -1.17
C ARG A 177 -16.16 -3.42 -2.46
N LEU A 178 -16.14 -4.10 -3.60
CA LEU A 178 -15.93 -3.47 -4.90
C LEU A 178 -17.09 -2.53 -5.27
N GLN A 179 -18.33 -2.91 -4.96
CA GLN A 179 -19.53 -2.10 -5.18
C GLN A 179 -19.59 -0.89 -4.23
N GLU A 180 -19.33 -1.07 -2.94
CA GLU A 180 -19.24 0.01 -1.95
C GLU A 180 -18.24 1.07 -2.40
N ARG A 181 -17.04 0.65 -2.80
CA ARG A 181 -16.05 1.57 -3.39
C ARG A 181 -16.55 2.25 -4.67
N GLN A 182 -17.32 1.56 -5.54
CA GLN A 182 -17.90 2.22 -6.72
C GLN A 182 -18.93 3.29 -6.35
N GLN A 183 -19.72 3.05 -5.31
CA GLN A 183 -20.75 3.98 -4.83
C GLN A 183 -20.15 5.19 -4.12
N GLU A 184 -19.16 5.00 -3.24
CA GLU A 184 -18.42 6.10 -2.60
C GLU A 184 -17.76 7.00 -3.65
N ARG A 185 -17.19 6.41 -4.71
CA ARG A 185 -16.63 7.15 -5.86
C ARG A 185 -17.66 7.96 -6.66
N GLN A 186 -18.93 7.54 -6.69
CA GLN A 186 -20.00 8.32 -7.34
C GLN A 186 -20.47 9.47 -6.45
N ALA A 187 -20.51 9.25 -5.13
CA ALA A 187 -20.86 10.29 -4.16
C ALA A 187 -19.85 11.44 -4.15
N GLU A 188 -18.54 11.14 -4.19
CA GLU A 188 -17.47 12.16 -4.22
C GLU A 188 -17.37 12.94 -5.54
N ARG A 189 -17.97 12.45 -6.62
CA ARG A 189 -17.98 13.10 -7.95
C ARG A 189 -19.16 14.03 -8.17
N THR A 190 -20.08 14.13 -7.21
CA THR A 190 -21.21 15.06 -7.31
C THR A 190 -20.81 16.38 -6.64
N PRO A 191 -20.50 17.45 -7.40
CA PRO A 191 -20.25 18.74 -6.78
C PRO A 191 -21.55 19.22 -6.14
N THR A 192 -21.56 19.36 -4.82
CA THR A 192 -22.55 20.17 -4.12
C THR A 192 -22.40 21.60 -4.64
N SER A 193 -23.20 21.96 -5.66
CA SER A 193 -23.29 23.34 -6.14
C SER A 193 -23.78 24.21 -4.99
N PRO A 194 -23.04 25.26 -4.58
CA PRO A 194 -23.66 26.32 -3.81
C PRO A 194 -24.53 27.12 -4.77
N MET A 195 -25.85 26.94 -4.71
CA MET A 195 -26.79 27.90 -5.29
C MET A 195 -26.56 29.25 -4.60
N ARG A 196 -25.88 30.17 -5.29
CA ARG A 196 -25.91 31.58 -4.92
C ARG A 196 -27.29 32.12 -5.28
N GLU A 197 -28.11 32.34 -4.26
CA GLU A 197 -29.25 33.24 -4.34
C GLU A 197 -28.72 34.61 -4.77
N LYS A 198 -29.15 35.06 -5.95
CA LYS A 198 -29.07 36.48 -6.32
C LYS A 198 -30.35 37.13 -5.80
N GLU A 199 -30.25 37.77 -4.64
CA GLU A 199 -31.19 38.81 -4.25
C GLU A 199 -31.05 39.96 -5.25
N ASN A 200 -32.09 40.15 -6.06
CA ASN A 200 -32.26 41.31 -6.91
C ASN A 200 -32.72 42.46 -6.02
N THR A 201 -31.86 43.45 -5.81
CA THR A 201 -32.26 44.76 -5.30
C THR A 201 -32.31 45.72 -6.48
N LEU A 202 -33.51 46.14 -6.87
CA LEU A 202 -33.82 47.41 -7.53
C LEU A 202 -35.23 47.82 -7.11
#